data_AF-A0A8C2FJJ7-F1
#
_entry.id   AF-A0A8C2FJJ7-F1
#
_cell.length_a   1.000
_cell.length_b   1.000
_cell.length_c   1.000
_cell.angle_alpha   90.00
_cell.angle_beta   90.00
_cell.angle_gamma   90.00
#
_symmetry.space_group_name_H-M   'P 1'
#
loop_
_entity.id
_entity.type
_entity.pdbx_description
1 polymer ?
#
loop_
_entity_poly.entity_id
_entity_poly.type
_entity_poly.pdbx_seq_one_letter_code
_entity_poly.pdbx_strand_id
1 'polypeptide(L)' 'MVDFAMDVYKNLYPDKEIPHSLREKRTSVVAQLKQLQSETEPIVKMFEDPETQRQMQS' A
#
# COMPACT_ATOMS: atom_id res chain seq x y z
N MET A 1 3.27 5.66 -3.64
CA MET A 1 4.19 6.77 -4.00
C MET A 1 5.44 6.31 -4.76
N VAL A 2 5.86 5.03 -4.70
CA VAL A 2 7.00 4.52 -5.51
C VAL A 2 6.63 4.37 -6.98
N ASP A 3 5.39 3.94 -7.29
CA ASP A 3 4.93 3.83 -8.69
C ASP A 3 4.93 5.20 -9.39
N PHE A 4 4.52 6.27 -8.69
CA PHE A 4 4.61 7.63 -9.21
C PHE A 4 6.05 8.06 -9.52
N ALA A 5 7.01 7.74 -8.65
CA ALA A 5 8.42 8.02 -8.91
C ALA A 5 8.94 7.22 -10.13
N MET A 6 8.47 5.98 -10.32
CA MET A 6 8.78 5.17 -11.49
C MET A 6 8.18 5.74 -12.78
N ASP A 7 6.97 6.29 -12.73
CA ASP A 7 6.30 6.94 -13.86
C ASP A 7 7.00 8.25 -14.24
N VAL A 8 7.35 9.09 -13.27
CA VAL A 8 8.15 10.30 -13.51
C VAL A 8 9.53 9.94 -14.08
N TYR A 9 10.16 8.88 -13.60
CA TYR A 9 11.45 8.42 -14.13
C TYR A 9 11.35 8.03 -15.61
N LYS A 10 10.32 7.27 -15.99
CA LYS A 10 10.06 6.91 -17.39
C LYS A 10 9.79 8.13 -18.27
N ASN A 11 9.04 9.10 -17.75
CA ASN A 11 8.75 10.34 -18.49
C ASN A 11 10.01 11.19 -18.71
N LEU A 12 10.93 11.22 -17.73
CA LEU A 12 12.19 11.95 -17.82
C LEU A 12 13.24 11.22 -18.67
N TYR A 13 13.24 9.89 -18.64
CA TYR A 13 14.22 9.05 -19.33
C TYR A 13 13.53 7.89 -20.08
N PRO A 14 12.89 8.16 -21.24
CA PRO A 14 12.09 7.16 -21.96
C PRO A 14 12.91 5.94 -22.43
N ASP A 15 14.17 6.16 -22.80
CA ASP A 15 15.05 5.13 -23.35
C ASP A 15 15.84 4.37 -22.26
N LYS A 16 15.67 4.74 -20.99
CA LYS A 16 16.36 4.09 -19.86
C LYS A 16 15.40 3.21 -19.09
N GLU A 17 15.87 2.01 -18.74
CA GLU A 17 15.11 1.14 -17.85
C GLU A 17 14.98 1.73 -16.45
N ILE A 18 13.86 1.42 -15.79
CA ILE A 18 13.66 1.81 -14.39
C ILE A 18 14.74 1.17 -13.51
N PRO A 19 15.45 1.98 -12.68
CA PRO A 19 16.47 1.51 -11.75
C PRO A 19 16.00 0.34 -10.88
N HIS A 20 16.89 -0.63 -10.70
CA HIS A 20 16.61 -1.82 -9.89
C HIS A 20 16.23 -1.45 -8.45
N SER A 21 16.88 -0.44 -7.87
CA SER A 21 16.59 0.07 -6.53
C SER A 21 15.15 0.53 -6.34
N LEU A 22 14.52 1.13 -7.37
CA LEU A 22 13.10 1.52 -7.30
C LEU A 22 12.18 0.30 -7.33
N ARG A 23 12.54 -0.74 -8.08
CA ARG A 23 11.79 -2.00 -8.12
C ARG A 23 11.90 -2.75 -6.79
N GLU A 24 13.10 -2.85 -6.21
CA GLU A 24 13.31 -3.44 -4.89
C GLU A 24 12.53 -2.69 -3.82
N LYS A 25 12.60 -1.35 -3.83
CA LYS A 25 11.84 -0.52 -2.89
C LYS A 25 10.34 -0.74 -3.02
N ARG A 26 9.82 -0.87 -4.25
CA ARG A 26 8.42 -1.23 -4.49
C ARG A 26 8.08 -2.57 -3.85
N THR A 27 8.89 -3.61 -4.09
CA THR A 27 8.66 -4.95 -3.51
C THR A 27 8.65 -4.91 -1.98
N SER A 28 9.61 -4.23 -1.36
CA SER A 28 9.70 -4.10 0.10
C SER A 28 8.47 -3.39 0.70
N VAL A 29 8.05 -2.26 0.10
CA VAL A 29 6.89 -1.51 0.58
C VAL A 29 5.60 -2.33 0.43
N VAL A 30 5.43 -3.04 -0.69
CA VAL A 30 4.26 -3.90 -0.90
C VAL A 30 4.23 -5.07 0.10
N ALA A 31 5.39 -5.66 0.41
CA ALA A 31 5.47 -6.72 1.41
C ALA A 31 5.06 -6.23 2.80
N GLN A 32 5.60 -5.08 3.23
CA GLN A 32 5.25 -4.45 4.51
C GLN A 32 3.77 -4.08 4.56
N LEU A 33 3.22 -3.54 3.47
CA LEU A 33 1.81 -3.19 3.40
C LEU A 33 0.90 -4.42 3.57
N LYS A 34 1.23 -5.54 2.90
CA LYS A 34 0.48 -6.79 3.04
C LYS A 34 0.56 -7.36 4.46
N GLN A 35 1.74 -7.29 5.08
CA GLN A 35 1.91 -7.72 6.47
C GLN A 35 1.04 -6.87 7.40
N LEU A 36 1.13 -5.54 7.30
CA LEU A 36 0.33 -4.63 8.11
C LEU A 36 -1.17 -4.83 7.89
N GLN A 37 -1.60 -5.06 6.65
CA GLN A 37 -2.99 -5.38 6.34
C GLN A 37 -3.44 -6.67 7.03
N SER A 38 -2.62 -7.72 7.05
CA SER A 38 -2.94 -8.97 7.74
C SER A 38 -3.01 -8.79 9.26
N GLU A 39 -2.08 -8.02 9.85
CA GLU A 39 -2.06 -7.74 11.28
C GLU A 39 -3.25 -6.88 11.73
N THR A 40 -3.73 -5.98 10.86
CA THR A 40 -4.86 -5.08 11.14
C THR A 40 -6.22 -5.65 10.72
N GLU A 41 -6.25 -6.73 9.94
CA GLU A 41 -7.48 -7.42 9.53
C GLU A 41 -8.47 -7.73 10.69
N PRO A 42 -8.05 -8.27 11.85
CA PRO A 42 -8.97 -8.49 12.96
C PRO A 42 -9.56 -7.19 13.53
N ILE A 43 -8.79 -6.09 13.52
CA ILE A 43 -9.24 -4.78 13.98
C ILE A 43 -10.32 -4.26 13.02
N VAL A 44 -10.07 -4.34 11.70
CA VAL A 44 -11.05 -3.94 10.68
C VAL A 44 -12.34 -4.76 10.82
N LYS A 45 -12.23 -6.08 10.99
CA LYS A 45 -13.40 -6.96 11.20
C LYS A 45 -14.22 -6.59 12.43
N MET A 46 -13.58 -6.19 13.54
CA MET A 46 -14.33 -5.69 14.70
C MET A 46 -15.12 -4.42 14.37
N PHE A 47 -14.56 -3.50 13.59
CA PHE A 47 -15.26 -2.27 13.19
C PHE A 47 -16.31 -2.48 12.09
N GLU A 48 -16.25 -3.61 11.36
CA GLU A 48 -17.29 -4.02 10.41
C GLU A 48 -18.50 -4.66 11.10
N ASP A 49 -18.38 -5.03 12.38
CA ASP A 49 -19.48 -5.60 13.14
C ASP A 49 -20.67 -4.62 13.26
N PRO A 50 -21.88 -5.00 12.82
CA PRO A 50 -23.04 -4.10 12.80
C PRO A 50 -23.46 -3.57 14.18
N GLU A 51 -23.23 -4.34 15.25
CA GLU A 51 -23.54 -3.89 16.61
C GLU A 51 -22.57 -2.79 17.05
N THR A 52 -21.27 -3.01 16.81
CA THR A 52 -20.21 -2.03 17.03
C THR A 52 -20.45 -0.74 16.22
N GLN A 53 -20.84 -0.86 14.95
CA GLN A 53 -21.15 0.29 14.10
C GLN A 53 -22.36 1.09 14.59
N ARG A 54 -23.43 0.41 15.04
CA ARG A 54 -24.62 1.09 15.57
C ARG A 54 -24.31 1.91 16.82
N GLN A 55 -23.47 1.37 17.71
CA GLN A 55 -23.09 2.09 18.92
C GLN A 55 -22.18 3.29 18.64
N MET A 56 -21.32 3.23 17.62
CA MET A 56 -20.48 4.38 17.22
C MET A 56 -21.26 5.53 16.56
N GLN A 57 -22.46 5.25 16.02
CA GLN A 57 -23.31 6.25 15.35
C GLN A 57 -24.38 6.87 16.26
N SER A 58 -24.50 6.42 17.50
CA SER A 58 -25.41 6.97 18.53
C SER A 58 -24.73 8.07 19.35
#